data_AF-K0SBU7-F1
#
_entry.id   AF-K0SBU7-F1
#
_cell.length_a   1.000
_cell.length_b   1.000
_cell.length_c   1.000
_cell.angle_alpha   90.00
_cell.angle_beta   90.00
_cell.angle_gamma   90.00
#
_symmetry.space_group_name_H-M   'P 1'
#
loop_
_entity.id
_entity.type
_entity.pdbx_description
1 polymer ?
#
loop_
_entity_poly.entity_id
_entity_poly.type
_entity_poly.pdbx_seq_one_letter_code
_entity_poly.pdbx_strand_id
1 'polypeptide(L)'
;MSDIPQEVIDEYKLVDKAVNGFVYVEVSRGMYGLPQSGLLANELLESRLAKHGYRQSKLVPGLWKHDWRSIQFTLVVDDFGVKYVGRKHAVHLEDALRASGYRIKSDWTGTKYIGITLDWDYEKRHVHLSMPGYGAKALTRFQHPAPSTRQDSPHPHTPPNYGAKQQFATPADTSTQLDSQGQKFIQQVNGTFLFKGRAVNSPLLVPLSSLSSQQASPTETTMTKARQLLDFIASQEEPILTYHASEMILAAHADASYLSEPNARSRAGGHIFLSNDVQYPPNNGAILNIAQIIKNVMSSATEAELAALYIVARECVYIRLILSEMGHPQPPTPIQTDNATAEGVINSKVQPKRTKAMDMRFHWLRDRETLKQFRFYWRSGKLNLADYFTKHHPAAHHRNMRGEFLTPRATLDALRERVAKMATMQ
;
A
#
# COMPACT_ATOMS: atom_id res chain seq x y z
N MET A 1 -1.04 38.32 -15.37
CA MET A 1 -1.97 38.77 -14.30
C MET A 1 -3.39 38.20 -14.44
N SER A 2 -3.73 37.47 -15.52
CA SER A 2 -5.07 36.88 -15.75
C SER A 2 -5.53 35.86 -14.71
N ASP A 3 -4.59 35.25 -13.99
CA ASP A 3 -4.87 34.17 -13.03
C ASP A 3 -5.04 34.67 -11.59
N ILE A 4 -4.93 35.99 -11.38
CA ILE A 4 -5.03 36.63 -10.06
C ILE A 4 -6.37 37.37 -10.00
N PRO A 5 -7.22 37.14 -8.97
CA PRO A 5 -8.47 37.87 -8.81
C PRO A 5 -8.25 39.39 -8.78
N GLN A 6 -9.13 40.16 -9.43
CA GLN A 6 -9.01 41.62 -9.55
C GLN A 6 -8.89 42.31 -8.17
N GLU A 7 -9.62 41.81 -7.18
CA GLU A 7 -9.57 42.30 -5.78
C GLU A 7 -8.15 42.26 -5.19
N VAL A 8 -7.37 41.22 -5.50
CA VAL A 8 -5.97 41.08 -5.05
C VAL A 8 -5.06 42.00 -5.85
N ILE A 9 -5.34 42.21 -7.14
CA ILE A 9 -4.58 43.13 -8.00
C ILE A 9 -4.69 44.55 -7.47
N ASP A 10 -5.90 44.97 -7.11
CA ASP A 10 -6.20 46.32 -6.65
C ASP A 10 -5.65 46.55 -5.23
N GLU A 11 -5.92 45.64 -4.29
CA GLU A 11 -5.47 45.72 -2.89
C GLU A 11 -3.95 45.87 -2.79
N TYR A 12 -3.21 45.06 -3.54
CA TYR A 12 -1.74 45.04 -3.48
C TYR A 12 -1.06 45.92 -4.53
N LYS A 13 -1.84 46.66 -5.34
CA LYS A 13 -1.37 47.51 -6.45
C LYS A 13 -0.41 46.76 -7.37
N LEU A 14 -0.84 45.57 -7.79
CA LEU A 14 0.03 44.66 -8.55
C LEU A 14 0.37 45.18 -9.95
N VAL A 15 -0.49 46.03 -10.52
CA VAL A 15 -0.24 46.69 -11.82
C VAL A 15 1.01 47.57 -11.75
N ASP A 16 1.16 48.36 -10.69
CA ASP A 16 2.30 49.25 -10.48
C ASP A 16 3.61 48.50 -10.24
N LYS A 17 3.52 47.24 -9.82
CA LYS A 17 4.64 46.35 -9.50
C LYS A 17 4.96 45.37 -10.63
N ALA A 18 4.17 45.36 -11.70
CA ALA A 18 4.35 44.42 -12.79
C ALA A 18 5.54 44.84 -13.66
N VAL A 19 6.45 43.90 -13.94
CA VAL A 19 7.57 44.07 -14.84
C VAL A 19 7.40 43.06 -15.97
N ASN A 20 7.31 43.54 -17.22
CA ASN A 20 7.09 42.72 -18.42
C ASN A 20 5.84 41.81 -18.34
N GLY A 21 4.78 42.28 -17.67
CA GLY A 21 3.53 41.51 -17.52
C GLY A 21 3.54 40.48 -16.38
N PHE A 22 4.64 40.36 -15.64
CA PHE A 22 4.79 39.48 -14.49
C PHE A 22 4.90 40.27 -13.19
N VAL A 23 4.38 39.69 -12.11
CA VAL A 23 4.55 40.18 -10.75
C VAL A 23 5.44 39.18 -10.03
N TYR A 24 6.56 39.64 -9.51
CA TYR A 24 7.50 38.80 -8.77
C TYR A 24 7.19 38.90 -7.28
N VAL A 25 7.09 37.74 -6.62
CA VAL A 25 6.83 37.64 -5.19
C VAL A 25 7.92 36.82 -4.53
N GLU A 26 8.46 37.32 -3.41
CA GLU A 26 9.36 36.57 -2.56
C GLU A 26 8.55 35.83 -1.49
N VAL A 27 8.74 34.51 -1.40
CA VAL A 27 8.11 33.69 -0.37
C VAL A 27 9.06 33.57 0.81
N SER A 28 8.82 34.36 1.85
CA SER A 28 9.67 34.45 3.04
C SER A 28 9.31 33.47 4.17
N ARG A 29 8.29 32.61 3.97
CA ARG A 29 7.83 31.59 4.94
C ARG A 29 7.42 30.31 4.22
N GLY A 30 7.21 29.23 4.97
CA GLY A 30 6.64 28.00 4.40
C GLY A 30 5.28 28.26 3.75
N MET A 31 5.16 27.93 2.46
CA MET A 31 3.94 28.07 1.67
C MET A 31 3.45 26.71 1.18
N TYR A 32 2.16 26.44 1.32
CA TYR A 32 1.58 25.17 0.87
C TYR A 32 1.86 24.92 -0.61
N GLY A 33 2.18 23.67 -0.97
CA GLY A 33 2.47 23.27 -2.36
C GLY A 33 3.93 23.38 -2.79
N LEU A 34 4.79 24.07 -2.02
CA LEU A 34 6.23 24.04 -2.29
C LEU A 34 6.86 22.74 -1.77
N PRO A 35 7.77 22.09 -2.54
CA PRO A 35 8.40 20.83 -2.14
C PRO A 35 9.08 20.88 -0.76
N GLN A 36 9.69 22.01 -0.42
CA GLN A 36 10.39 22.21 0.84
C GLN A 36 9.48 22.49 2.05
N SER A 37 8.21 22.85 1.84
CA SER A 37 7.37 23.33 2.95
C SER A 37 7.05 22.24 3.97
N GLY A 38 6.88 20.99 3.53
CA GLY A 38 6.71 19.87 4.43
C GLY A 38 7.94 19.62 5.31
N LEU A 39 9.14 19.74 4.74
CA LEU A 39 10.40 19.59 5.46
C LEU A 39 10.55 20.71 6.52
N LEU A 40 10.39 21.97 6.12
CA LEU A 40 10.51 23.11 7.04
C LEU A 40 9.49 23.04 8.18
N ALA A 41 8.26 22.59 7.89
CA ALA A 41 7.25 22.38 8.93
C ALA A 41 7.65 21.26 9.91
N ASN A 42 8.24 20.18 9.40
CA ASN A 42 8.73 19.07 10.20
C ASN A 42 9.93 19.46 11.08
N GLU A 43 10.92 20.18 10.54
CA GLU A 43 12.07 20.70 11.30
C GLU A 43 11.63 21.68 12.39
N LEU A 44 10.68 22.57 12.07
CA LEU A 44 10.10 23.47 13.06
C LEU A 44 9.37 22.71 14.16
N LEU A 45 8.57 21.69 13.81
CA LEU A 45 7.90 20.83 14.78
C LEU A 45 8.92 20.11 15.67
N GLU A 46 10.02 19.61 15.10
CA GLU A 46 11.09 18.95 15.84
C GLU A 46 11.73 19.89 16.85
N SER A 47 12.12 21.08 16.41
CA SER A 47 12.73 22.09 17.29
C SER A 47 11.82 22.49 18.47
N ARG A 48 10.50 22.51 18.24
CA ARG A 48 9.50 22.87 19.25
C ARG A 48 9.26 21.72 20.22
N LEU A 49 8.98 20.53 19.70
CA LEU A 49 8.66 19.37 20.53
C LEU A 49 9.88 18.77 21.24
N ALA A 50 11.10 19.01 20.74
CA ALA A 50 12.33 18.61 21.44
C ALA A 50 12.44 19.21 22.84
N LYS A 51 11.93 20.42 23.05
CA LYS A 51 11.87 21.08 24.37
C LYS A 51 10.98 20.33 25.37
N HIS A 52 10.07 19.50 24.85
CA HIS A 52 9.14 18.69 25.61
C HIS A 52 9.52 17.19 25.59
N GLY A 53 10.73 16.84 25.15
CA GLY A 53 11.24 15.47 25.18
C GLY A 53 10.71 14.55 24.09
N TYR A 54 10.18 15.09 22.98
CA TYR A 54 9.83 14.31 21.80
C TYR A 54 10.89 14.43 20.71
N ARG A 55 11.15 13.33 20.01
CA ARG A 55 12.10 13.26 18.90
C ARG A 55 11.57 12.40 17.77
N GLN A 56 11.90 12.77 16.55
CA GLN A 56 11.66 11.92 15.40
C GLN A 56 12.71 10.81 15.35
N SER A 57 12.31 9.61 14.92
CA SER A 57 13.24 8.54 14.62
C SER A 57 14.12 8.93 13.44
N LYS A 58 15.44 8.79 13.61
CA LYS A 58 16.42 8.97 12.53
C LYS A 58 16.40 7.84 11.50
N LEU A 59 15.86 6.69 11.90
CA LEU A 59 15.80 5.47 11.09
C LEU A 59 14.47 5.34 10.34
N VAL A 60 13.40 5.87 10.94
CA VAL A 60 12.04 5.84 10.40
C VAL A 60 11.47 7.26 10.40
N PRO A 61 11.73 8.04 9.34
CA PRO A 61 11.18 9.38 9.21
C PRO A 61 9.64 9.38 9.36
N GLY A 62 9.12 10.35 10.08
CA GLY A 62 7.68 10.45 10.40
C GLY A 62 7.21 9.66 11.62
N LEU A 63 8.02 8.74 12.19
CA LEU A 63 7.75 8.12 13.50
C LEU A 63 8.37 8.96 14.62
N TRP A 64 7.57 9.34 15.60
CA TRP A 64 7.97 10.16 16.73
C TRP A 64 7.82 9.40 18.03
N LYS A 65 8.76 9.63 18.94
CA LYS A 65 8.81 9.02 20.27
C LYS A 65 9.07 10.08 21.32
N HIS A 66 8.64 9.80 22.55
CA HIS A 66 9.14 10.54 23.71
C HIS A 66 10.33 9.79 24.33
N ASP A 67 11.23 10.54 24.95
CA ASP A 67 12.44 10.04 25.62
C ASP A 67 12.21 8.92 26.65
N TRP A 68 11.05 8.90 27.31
CA TRP A 68 10.75 7.97 28.39
C TRP A 68 9.26 7.69 28.59
N ARG A 69 8.36 8.54 28.07
CA ARG A 69 6.92 8.32 28.18
C ARG A 69 6.48 7.21 27.24
N SER A 70 5.51 6.42 27.66
CA SER A 70 4.90 5.37 26.82
C SER A 70 3.94 5.98 25.79
N ILE A 71 4.50 6.70 24.83
CA ILE A 71 3.81 7.34 23.72
C ILE A 71 4.71 7.39 22.49
N GLN A 72 4.09 7.09 21.35
CA GLN A 72 4.67 7.29 20.04
C GLN A 72 3.57 7.77 19.09
N PHE A 73 3.94 8.50 18.05
CA PHE A 73 2.98 8.89 17.03
C PHE A 73 3.60 8.92 15.65
N THR A 74 2.75 8.84 14.64
CA THR A 74 3.14 9.06 13.25
C THR A 74 2.59 10.40 12.78
N LEU A 75 3.36 11.11 11.96
CA LEU A 75 2.95 12.36 11.33
C LEU A 75 2.84 12.16 9.83
N VAL A 76 1.63 12.34 9.29
CA VAL A 76 1.37 12.31 7.84
C VAL A 76 0.69 13.61 7.45
N VAL A 77 1.45 14.49 6.78
CA VAL A 77 1.03 15.87 6.48
C VAL A 77 0.71 16.62 7.79
N ASP A 78 -0.56 16.74 8.15
CA ASP A 78 -1.08 17.42 9.34
C ASP A 78 -1.75 16.46 10.33
N ASP A 79 -1.97 15.19 9.95
CA ASP A 79 -2.61 14.19 10.78
C ASP A 79 -1.60 13.45 11.69
N PHE A 80 -1.96 13.35 12.98
CA PHE A 80 -1.20 12.58 13.98
C PHE A 80 -1.92 11.26 14.29
N GLY A 81 -1.24 10.14 14.08
CA GLY A 81 -1.69 8.82 14.55
C GLY A 81 -0.97 8.47 15.86
N VAL A 82 -1.66 8.57 17.01
CA VAL A 82 -1.03 8.48 18.34
C VAL A 82 -1.31 7.13 19.02
N LYS A 83 -0.25 6.41 19.40
CA LYS A 83 -0.29 5.21 20.24
C LYS A 83 0.28 5.55 21.61
N TYR A 84 -0.47 5.28 22.68
CA TYR A 84 -0.04 5.57 24.06
C TYR A 84 -0.56 4.53 25.05
N VAL A 85 0.14 4.39 26.18
CA VAL A 85 -0.33 3.63 27.35
C VAL A 85 -0.48 4.59 28.52
N GLY A 86 -1.72 4.85 28.95
CA GLY A 86 -2.03 5.82 29.99
C GLY A 86 -2.30 7.22 29.44
N ARG A 87 -3.53 7.70 29.64
CA ARG A 87 -4.06 8.96 29.07
C ARG A 87 -3.18 10.18 29.34
N LYS A 88 -2.52 10.24 30.50
CA LYS A 88 -1.58 11.32 30.88
C LYS A 88 -0.47 11.57 29.86
N HIS A 89 -0.03 10.55 29.13
CA HIS A 89 1.03 10.70 28.13
C HIS A 89 0.53 11.35 26.83
N ALA A 90 -0.71 11.06 26.43
CA ALA A 90 -1.36 11.73 25.31
C ALA A 90 -1.72 13.18 25.64
N VAL A 91 -2.23 13.45 26.85
CA VAL A 91 -2.49 14.82 27.32
C VAL A 91 -1.21 15.66 27.32
N HIS A 92 -0.08 15.09 27.76
CA HIS A 92 1.21 15.77 27.68
C HIS A 92 1.62 16.15 26.25
N LEU A 93 1.31 15.32 25.24
CA LEU A 93 1.57 15.67 23.83
C LEU A 93 0.69 16.84 23.39
N GLU A 94 -0.60 16.81 23.73
CA GLU A 94 -1.52 17.91 23.42
C GLU A 94 -1.06 19.22 24.05
N ASP A 95 -0.67 19.20 25.32
CA ASP A 95 -0.18 20.37 26.04
C ASP A 95 1.12 20.89 25.42
N ALA A 96 2.05 20.00 25.06
CA ALA A 96 3.30 20.38 24.39
C ALA A 96 3.04 21.05 23.03
N LEU A 97 2.09 20.53 22.24
CA LEU A 97 1.69 21.12 20.95
C LEU A 97 1.06 22.50 21.15
N ARG A 98 0.15 22.65 22.12
CA ARG A 98 -0.49 23.94 22.44
C ARG A 98 0.50 24.96 22.95
N ALA A 99 1.38 24.59 23.88
CA ALA A 99 2.45 25.43 24.41
C ALA A 99 3.43 25.87 23.31
N SER A 100 3.61 25.03 22.29
CA SER A 100 4.43 25.32 21.10
C SER A 100 3.70 26.18 20.06
N GLY A 101 2.49 26.66 20.34
CA GLY A 101 1.71 27.57 19.49
C GLY A 101 0.88 26.89 18.40
N TYR A 102 0.67 25.57 18.47
CA TYR A 102 -0.18 24.87 17.50
C TYR A 102 -1.65 24.84 17.96
N ARG A 103 -2.56 25.02 16.99
CA ARG A 103 -3.98 24.76 17.17
C ARG A 103 -4.24 23.30 16.81
N ILE A 104 -4.72 22.52 17.75
CA ILE A 104 -4.98 21.09 17.55
C ILE A 104 -6.45 20.76 17.79
N LYS A 105 -6.94 19.81 16.99
CA LYS A 105 -8.20 19.11 17.21
C LYS A 105 -7.87 17.66 17.55
N SER A 106 -8.49 17.14 18.59
CA SER A 106 -8.22 15.79 19.08
C SER A 106 -9.44 14.90 18.86
N ASP A 107 -9.20 13.68 18.38
CA ASP A 107 -10.16 12.59 18.38
C ASP A 107 -9.63 11.47 19.28
N TRP A 108 -10.19 11.36 20.48
CA TRP A 108 -9.82 10.34 21.46
C TRP A 108 -10.39 8.95 21.14
N THR A 109 -11.33 8.86 20.19
CA THR A 109 -11.89 7.57 19.76
C THR A 109 -10.97 6.85 18.78
N GLY A 110 -10.11 7.60 18.07
CA GLY A 110 -9.18 7.03 17.10
C GLY A 110 -9.90 6.28 15.97
N THR A 111 -11.06 6.78 15.55
CA THR A 111 -11.92 6.09 14.57
C THR A 111 -11.58 6.45 13.12
N LYS A 112 -10.68 7.40 12.90
CA LYS A 112 -10.23 7.79 11.57
C LYS A 112 -8.77 8.23 11.56
N TYR A 113 -8.02 7.75 10.58
CA TYR A 113 -6.64 8.18 10.34
C TYR A 113 -6.34 8.14 8.84
N ILE A 114 -5.75 9.20 8.28
CA ILE A 114 -5.36 9.31 6.86
C ILE A 114 -6.45 8.90 5.85
N GLY A 115 -7.71 9.17 6.19
CA GLY A 115 -8.87 8.80 5.36
C GLY A 115 -9.35 7.34 5.49
N ILE A 116 -8.74 6.54 6.36
CA ILE A 116 -9.15 5.19 6.72
C ILE A 116 -10.01 5.26 7.97
N THR A 117 -11.17 4.59 7.95
CA THR A 117 -12.05 4.41 9.11
C THR A 117 -11.63 3.16 9.87
N LEU A 118 -11.55 3.27 11.19
CA LEU A 118 -11.12 2.24 12.13
C LEU A 118 -12.28 1.90 13.06
N ASP A 119 -12.88 0.72 12.87
CA ASP A 119 -13.91 0.20 13.76
C ASP A 119 -13.27 -0.81 14.73
N TRP A 120 -13.11 -0.41 15.99
CA TRP A 120 -12.44 -1.19 17.03
C TRP A 120 -13.41 -2.18 17.70
N ASP A 121 -13.09 -3.46 17.65
CA ASP A 121 -13.75 -4.50 18.45
C ASP A 121 -12.84 -4.87 19.63
N TYR A 122 -12.93 -4.10 20.71
CA TYR A 122 -12.08 -4.31 21.89
C TYR A 122 -12.35 -5.64 22.60
N GLU A 123 -13.56 -6.17 22.53
CA GLU A 123 -13.91 -7.48 23.11
C GLU A 123 -13.18 -8.62 22.37
N LYS A 124 -13.24 -8.62 21.03
CA LYS A 124 -12.53 -9.62 20.22
C LYS A 124 -11.07 -9.27 19.96
N ARG A 125 -10.64 -8.07 20.34
CA ARG A 125 -9.32 -7.50 20.07
C ARG A 125 -9.00 -7.44 18.57
N HIS A 126 -9.99 -7.01 17.78
CA HIS A 126 -9.85 -6.80 16.34
C HIS A 126 -10.00 -5.31 15.99
N VAL A 127 -9.50 -4.92 14.82
CA VAL A 127 -9.81 -3.64 14.20
C VAL A 127 -10.15 -3.85 12.74
N HIS A 128 -11.26 -3.25 12.30
CA HIS A 128 -11.72 -3.30 10.92
C HIS A 128 -11.43 -1.97 10.23
N LEU A 129 -10.74 -2.03 9.10
CA LEU A 129 -10.31 -0.90 8.30
C LEU A 129 -11.19 -0.82 7.05
N SER A 130 -11.75 0.36 6.80
CA SER A 130 -12.55 0.62 5.60
C SER A 130 -12.41 2.06 5.11
N MET A 131 -12.84 2.32 3.86
CA MET A 131 -12.83 3.67 3.28
C MET A 131 -14.23 4.01 2.72
N PRO A 132 -15.24 4.12 3.60
CA PRO A 132 -16.65 4.24 3.20
C PRO A 132 -16.87 5.48 2.33
N GLY A 133 -17.59 5.29 1.22
CA GLY A 133 -17.94 6.36 0.28
C GLY A 133 -16.79 6.84 -0.62
N TYR A 134 -15.55 6.41 -0.42
CA TYR A 134 -14.42 6.78 -1.29
C TYR A 134 -14.66 6.35 -2.74
N GLY A 135 -15.07 5.08 -2.93
CA GLY A 135 -15.35 4.52 -4.25
C GLY A 135 -16.51 5.23 -4.95
N ALA A 136 -17.62 5.43 -4.23
CA ALA A 136 -18.80 6.11 -4.76
C ALA A 136 -18.47 7.54 -5.22
N LYS A 137 -17.77 8.34 -4.39
CA LYS A 137 -17.35 9.70 -4.75
C LYS A 137 -16.44 9.72 -5.98
N ALA A 138 -15.51 8.77 -6.09
CA ALA A 138 -14.63 8.65 -7.24
C ALA A 138 -15.41 8.28 -8.51
N LEU A 139 -16.35 7.33 -8.44
CA LEU A 139 -17.20 6.94 -9.57
C LEU A 139 -18.08 8.10 -10.07
N THR A 140 -18.66 8.89 -9.15
CA THR A 140 -19.39 10.11 -9.52
C THR A 140 -18.49 11.11 -10.24
N ARG A 141 -17.25 11.31 -9.78
CA ARG A 141 -16.27 12.18 -10.44
C ARG A 141 -15.93 11.71 -11.85
N PHE A 142 -15.84 10.40 -12.07
CA PHE A 142 -15.60 9.80 -13.39
C PHE A 142 -16.86 9.69 -14.25
N GLN A 143 -18.02 10.10 -13.73
CA GLN A 143 -19.32 9.93 -14.40
C GLN A 143 -19.56 8.47 -14.82
N HIS A 144 -19.08 7.51 -14.01
CA HIS A 144 -19.17 6.08 -14.30
C HIS A 144 -20.42 5.50 -13.63
N PRO A 145 -21.46 5.13 -14.38
CA PRO A 145 -22.66 4.52 -13.81
C PRO A 145 -22.36 3.12 -13.27
N ALA A 146 -23.17 2.66 -12.32
CA ALA A 146 -23.08 1.27 -11.86
C ALA A 146 -23.48 0.31 -13.01
N PRO A 147 -22.75 -0.80 -13.20
CA PRO A 147 -23.11 -1.79 -14.21
C PRO A 147 -24.42 -2.50 -13.84
N SER A 148 -25.17 -2.99 -14.84
CA SER A 148 -26.42 -3.75 -14.63
C SER A 148 -26.18 -5.13 -14.02
N THR A 149 -25.00 -5.70 -14.23
CA THR A 149 -24.58 -6.98 -13.67
C THR A 149 -23.36 -6.82 -12.79
N ARG A 150 -23.28 -7.61 -11.73
CA ARG A 150 -22.12 -7.66 -10.85
C ARG A 150 -20.86 -8.06 -11.63
N GLN A 151 -19.82 -7.24 -11.55
CA GLN A 151 -18.53 -7.48 -12.16
C GLN A 151 -17.58 -8.11 -11.12
N ASP A 152 -17.33 -9.41 -11.23
CA ASP A 152 -16.55 -10.19 -10.26
C ASP A 152 -15.05 -10.28 -10.59
N SER A 153 -14.60 -9.67 -11.69
CA SER A 153 -13.17 -9.60 -12.05
C SER A 153 -12.76 -8.16 -12.38
N PRO A 154 -11.72 -7.60 -11.75
CA PRO A 154 -11.31 -6.21 -11.93
C PRO A 154 -10.50 -5.96 -13.21
N HIS A 155 -10.14 -7.01 -13.96
CA HIS A 155 -9.38 -6.91 -15.21
C HIS A 155 -9.59 -8.18 -16.05
N PRO A 156 -9.58 -8.11 -17.40
CA PRO A 156 -9.61 -9.32 -18.24
C PRO A 156 -8.51 -10.31 -17.85
N HIS A 157 -8.86 -11.58 -17.70
CA HIS A 157 -7.88 -12.66 -17.51
C HIS A 157 -7.60 -13.34 -18.85
N THR A 158 -6.37 -13.84 -19.02
CA THR A 158 -6.04 -14.68 -20.17
C THR A 158 -6.51 -16.12 -19.87
N PRO A 159 -7.41 -16.70 -20.68
CA PRO A 159 -7.85 -18.08 -20.46
C PRO A 159 -6.66 -19.05 -20.54
N PRO A 160 -6.59 -20.08 -19.67
CA PRO A 160 -5.57 -21.11 -19.79
C PRO A 160 -5.72 -21.85 -21.12
N ASN A 161 -4.65 -21.90 -21.93
CA ASN A 161 -4.64 -22.72 -23.15
C ASN A 161 -4.24 -24.15 -22.80
N TYR A 162 -5.22 -24.99 -22.43
CA TYR A 162 -5.00 -26.39 -22.08
C TYR A 162 -4.38 -27.14 -23.26
N GLY A 163 -3.11 -27.56 -23.13
CA GLY A 163 -2.36 -28.32 -24.14
C GLY A 163 -1.11 -27.62 -24.70
N ALA A 164 -0.93 -26.32 -24.48
CA ALA A 164 0.28 -25.61 -24.90
C ALA A 164 1.41 -25.80 -23.87
N LYS A 165 2.57 -26.33 -24.31
CA LYS A 165 3.77 -26.49 -23.46
C LYS A 165 4.46 -25.15 -23.12
N GLN A 166 4.11 -24.07 -23.80
CA GLN A 166 4.69 -22.73 -23.65
C GLN A 166 3.59 -21.67 -23.62
N GLN A 167 3.62 -20.81 -22.60
CA GLN A 167 2.88 -19.55 -22.60
C GLN A 167 3.75 -18.51 -23.31
N PHE A 168 3.30 -18.05 -24.47
CA PHE A 168 3.95 -16.93 -25.16
C PHE A 168 3.57 -15.62 -24.49
N ALA A 169 4.50 -14.65 -24.52
CA ALA A 169 4.21 -13.30 -24.09
C ALA A 169 2.99 -12.76 -24.85
N THR A 170 2.15 -11.96 -24.18
CA THR A 170 0.99 -11.34 -24.84
C THR A 170 1.49 -10.52 -26.04
N PRO A 171 0.90 -10.69 -27.24
CA PRO A 171 1.25 -9.88 -28.40
C PRO A 171 1.14 -8.39 -28.08
N ALA A 172 1.92 -7.57 -28.80
CA ALA A 172 1.78 -6.13 -28.71
C ALA A 172 0.34 -5.73 -29.06
N ASP A 173 -0.23 -4.83 -28.27
CA ASP A 173 -1.55 -4.28 -28.53
C ASP A 173 -1.51 -3.41 -29.79
N THR A 174 -2.32 -3.77 -30.79
CA THR A 174 -2.43 -3.07 -32.07
C THR A 174 -3.63 -2.13 -32.14
N SER A 175 -4.39 -1.98 -31.05
CA SER A 175 -5.53 -1.06 -31.01
C SER A 175 -5.10 0.41 -31.03
N THR A 176 -6.01 1.29 -31.45
CA THR A 176 -5.75 2.73 -31.61
C THR A 176 -5.30 3.34 -30.29
N GLN A 177 -4.30 4.23 -30.36
CA GLN A 177 -3.89 5.03 -29.21
C GLN A 177 -4.99 6.03 -28.83
N LEU A 178 -5.15 6.26 -27.53
CA LEU A 178 -6.07 7.27 -27.03
C LEU A 178 -5.51 8.67 -27.25
N ASP A 179 -6.40 9.65 -27.35
CA ASP A 179 -6.06 11.06 -27.33
C ASP A 179 -5.60 11.53 -25.93
N SER A 180 -5.22 12.80 -25.82
CA SER A 180 -4.75 13.38 -24.55
C SER A 180 -5.81 13.33 -23.44
N GLN A 181 -7.11 13.40 -23.79
CA GLN A 181 -8.19 13.29 -22.80
C GLN A 181 -8.32 11.86 -22.27
N GLY A 182 -8.33 10.87 -23.16
CA GLY A 182 -8.34 9.46 -22.79
C GLY A 182 -7.10 9.07 -21.97
N GLN A 183 -5.92 9.56 -22.35
CA GLN A 183 -4.71 9.34 -21.56
C GLN A 183 -4.83 9.93 -20.15
N LYS A 184 -5.30 11.18 -20.03
CA LYS A 184 -5.54 11.82 -18.73
C LYS A 184 -6.56 11.06 -17.89
N PHE A 185 -7.61 10.52 -18.51
CA PHE A 185 -8.60 9.69 -17.82
C PHE A 185 -7.95 8.45 -17.20
N ILE A 186 -7.14 7.69 -17.96
CA ILE A 186 -6.42 6.50 -17.43
C ILE A 186 -5.52 6.87 -16.25
N GLN A 187 -4.75 7.96 -16.37
CA GLN A 187 -3.87 8.43 -15.30
C GLN A 187 -4.66 8.83 -14.04
N GLN A 188 -5.82 9.49 -14.20
CA GLN A 188 -6.68 9.87 -13.09
C GLN A 188 -7.30 8.66 -12.40
N VAL A 189 -7.80 7.67 -13.15
CA VAL A 189 -8.34 6.42 -12.60
C VAL A 189 -7.26 5.71 -11.78
N ASN A 190 -6.07 5.54 -12.36
CA ASN A 190 -4.94 4.87 -11.71
C ASN A 190 -4.52 5.59 -10.42
N GLY A 191 -4.32 6.92 -10.48
CA GLY A 191 -3.94 7.73 -9.33
C GLY A 191 -5.00 7.76 -8.22
N THR A 192 -6.29 7.77 -8.58
CA THR A 192 -7.40 7.81 -7.61
C THR A 192 -7.50 6.50 -6.85
N PHE A 193 -7.45 5.34 -7.53
CA PHE A 193 -7.68 4.07 -6.85
C PHE A 193 -6.42 3.42 -6.26
N LEU A 194 -5.22 3.92 -6.56
CA LEU A 194 -3.97 3.41 -5.99
C LEU A 194 -3.94 3.49 -4.46
N PHE A 195 -4.39 4.60 -3.88
CA PHE A 195 -4.43 4.74 -2.42
C PHE A 195 -5.39 3.73 -1.79
N LYS A 196 -6.64 3.63 -2.28
CA LYS A 196 -7.63 2.66 -1.79
C LYS A 196 -7.14 1.21 -1.96
N GLY A 197 -6.49 0.91 -3.09
CA GLY A 197 -5.93 -0.41 -3.38
C GLY A 197 -4.83 -0.83 -2.40
N ARG A 198 -3.96 0.12 -2.02
CA ARG A 198 -2.90 -0.12 -1.04
C ARG A 198 -3.40 -0.16 0.40
N ALA A 199 -4.39 0.67 0.73
CA ALA A 199 -4.87 0.84 2.09
C ALA A 199 -5.79 -0.31 2.55
N VAL A 200 -6.82 -0.65 1.76
CA VAL A 200 -7.87 -1.59 2.19
C VAL A 200 -8.36 -2.55 1.10
N ASN A 201 -8.05 -2.32 -0.18
CA ASN A 201 -8.63 -3.09 -1.30
C ASN A 201 -7.56 -3.72 -2.21
N SER A 202 -6.80 -4.66 -1.66
CA SER A 202 -5.68 -5.30 -2.37
C SER A 202 -6.03 -5.96 -3.73
N PRO A 203 -7.26 -6.46 -4.01
CA PRO A 203 -7.62 -6.94 -5.35
C PRO A 203 -7.42 -5.92 -6.50
N LEU A 204 -7.34 -4.62 -6.20
CA LEU A 204 -7.12 -3.59 -7.22
C LEU A 204 -5.66 -3.51 -7.70
N LEU A 205 -4.70 -4.09 -6.96
CA LEU A 205 -3.28 -3.84 -7.18
C LEU A 205 -2.75 -4.38 -8.52
N VAL A 206 -3.16 -5.59 -8.91
CA VAL A 206 -2.73 -6.18 -10.20
C VAL A 206 -3.29 -5.40 -11.40
N PRO A 207 -4.60 -5.10 -11.47
CA PRO A 207 -5.18 -4.21 -12.48
C PRO A 207 -4.49 -2.85 -12.55
N LEU A 208 -4.31 -2.17 -11.41
CA LEU A 208 -3.69 -0.85 -11.36
C LEU A 208 -2.23 -0.89 -11.82
N SER A 209 -1.48 -1.93 -11.45
CA SER A 209 -0.11 -2.13 -11.93
C SER A 209 -0.05 -2.31 -13.45
N SER A 210 -0.99 -3.05 -14.05
CA SER A 210 -1.12 -3.18 -15.51
C SER A 210 -1.55 -1.89 -16.21
N LEU A 211 -2.49 -1.13 -15.65
CA LEU A 211 -2.89 0.16 -16.21
C LEU A 211 -1.74 1.18 -16.13
N SER A 212 -1.00 1.16 -15.02
CA SER A 212 0.16 2.02 -14.78
C SER A 212 1.28 1.80 -15.80
N SER A 213 1.51 0.55 -16.23
CA SER A 213 2.51 0.26 -17.27
C SER A 213 2.10 0.70 -18.68
N GLN A 214 0.79 0.90 -18.91
CA GLN A 214 0.22 1.31 -20.21
C GLN A 214 -0.08 2.81 -20.29
N GLN A 215 -0.19 3.53 -19.16
CA GLN A 215 -0.66 4.93 -19.11
C GLN A 215 0.20 5.96 -19.86
N ALA A 216 1.43 5.62 -20.24
CA ALA A 216 2.31 6.49 -21.03
C ALA A 216 1.88 6.55 -22.51
N SER A 217 1.28 5.48 -23.02
CA SER A 217 0.76 5.39 -24.39
C SER A 217 -0.47 4.46 -24.41
N PRO A 218 -1.57 4.86 -23.77
CA PRO A 218 -2.73 4.00 -23.59
C PRO A 218 -3.51 3.83 -24.89
N THR A 219 -4.19 2.71 -25.02
CA THR A 219 -4.98 2.33 -26.20
C THR A 219 -6.46 2.18 -25.87
N GLU A 220 -7.31 1.93 -26.86
CA GLU A 220 -8.71 1.55 -26.66
C GLU A 220 -8.87 0.30 -25.77
N THR A 221 -7.93 -0.66 -25.87
CA THR A 221 -7.89 -1.81 -24.96
C THR A 221 -7.59 -1.37 -23.53
N THR A 222 -6.67 -0.42 -23.32
CA THR A 222 -6.42 0.16 -21.99
C THR A 222 -7.68 0.84 -21.43
N MET A 223 -8.45 1.55 -22.27
CA MET A 223 -9.73 2.14 -21.86
C MET A 223 -10.74 1.07 -21.42
N THR A 224 -10.85 -0.02 -22.18
CA THR A 224 -11.74 -1.15 -21.84
C THR A 224 -11.38 -1.76 -20.48
N LYS A 225 -10.08 -1.99 -20.24
CA LYS A 225 -9.56 -2.49 -18.96
C LYS A 225 -9.88 -1.54 -17.80
N ALA A 226 -9.73 -0.23 -18.00
CA ALA A 226 -10.03 0.77 -17.00
C ALA A 226 -11.54 0.83 -16.67
N ARG A 227 -12.42 0.72 -17.68
CA ARG A 227 -13.87 0.65 -17.48
C ARG A 227 -14.27 -0.59 -16.69
N GLN A 228 -13.73 -1.77 -17.02
CA GLN A 228 -14.00 -2.99 -16.26
C GLN A 228 -13.54 -2.88 -14.79
N LEU A 229 -12.42 -2.20 -14.53
CA LEU A 229 -11.97 -1.92 -13.16
C LEU A 229 -13.00 -1.04 -12.42
N LEU A 230 -13.54 -0.01 -13.08
CA LEU A 230 -14.59 0.84 -12.51
C LEU A 230 -15.89 0.08 -12.27
N ASP A 231 -16.30 -0.80 -13.19
CA ASP A 231 -17.45 -1.69 -13.03
C ASP A 231 -17.30 -2.63 -11.82
N PHE A 232 -16.10 -3.19 -11.64
CA PHE A 232 -15.77 -3.99 -10.46
C PHE A 232 -15.90 -3.15 -9.18
N ILE A 233 -15.32 -1.95 -9.15
CA ILE A 233 -15.40 -1.07 -7.96
C ILE A 233 -16.85 -0.66 -7.66
N ALA A 234 -17.67 -0.44 -8.70
CA ALA A 234 -19.05 0.01 -8.57
C ALA A 234 -20.01 -1.10 -8.11
N SER A 235 -19.69 -2.37 -8.40
CA SER A 235 -20.59 -3.50 -8.15
C SER A 235 -20.17 -4.43 -7.01
N GLN A 236 -18.98 -4.24 -6.44
CA GLN A 236 -18.49 -5.03 -5.30
C GLN A 236 -18.86 -4.39 -3.96
N GLU A 237 -19.00 -5.25 -2.94
CA GLU A 237 -19.14 -4.82 -1.56
C GLU A 237 -17.92 -3.99 -1.11
N GLU A 238 -18.18 -3.04 -0.18
CA GLU A 238 -17.12 -2.21 0.41
C GLU A 238 -16.00 -3.11 0.98
N PRO A 239 -14.75 -2.91 0.55
CA PRO A 239 -13.61 -3.67 1.05
C PRO A 239 -13.33 -3.33 2.52
N ILE A 240 -13.27 -4.37 3.35
CA ILE A 240 -12.93 -4.27 4.76
C ILE A 240 -11.72 -5.15 5.01
N LEU A 241 -10.66 -4.57 5.54
CA LEU A 241 -9.46 -5.28 5.97
C LEU A 241 -9.50 -5.41 7.50
N THR A 242 -9.25 -6.59 8.04
CA THR A 242 -9.27 -6.80 9.50
C THR A 242 -7.90 -7.19 9.99
N TYR A 243 -7.50 -6.57 11.10
CA TYR A 243 -6.36 -7.01 11.89
C TYR A 243 -6.86 -7.57 13.21
N HIS A 244 -6.26 -8.69 13.60
CA HIS A 244 -6.43 -9.35 14.89
C HIS A 244 -5.20 -9.07 15.75
N ALA A 245 -5.41 -9.01 17.07
CA ALA A 245 -4.29 -8.93 18.01
C ALA A 245 -3.30 -10.09 17.78
N SER A 246 -2.03 -9.75 17.68
CA SER A 246 -0.92 -10.69 17.46
C SER A 246 0.31 -10.23 18.24
N GLU A 247 1.36 -11.04 18.20
CA GLU A 247 2.67 -10.68 18.77
C GLU A 247 3.43 -9.64 17.94
N MET A 248 2.84 -9.11 16.86
CA MET A 248 3.45 -8.13 15.94
C MET A 248 4.71 -8.66 15.25
N ILE A 249 4.72 -9.96 14.90
CA ILE A 249 5.83 -10.63 14.24
C ILE A 249 5.61 -10.58 12.73
N LEU A 250 6.57 -10.01 12.00
CA LEU A 250 6.48 -9.85 10.56
C LEU A 250 6.59 -11.21 9.85
N ALA A 251 5.63 -11.48 8.96
CA ALA A 251 5.61 -12.62 8.06
C ALA A 251 5.31 -12.17 6.63
N ALA A 252 5.76 -12.95 5.65
CA ALA A 252 5.49 -12.66 4.26
C ALA A 252 5.35 -13.91 3.39
N HIS A 253 4.59 -13.79 2.32
CA HIS A 253 4.62 -14.71 1.19
C HIS A 253 5.16 -14.00 -0.05
N ALA A 254 5.85 -14.72 -0.91
CA ALA A 254 6.37 -14.25 -2.19
C ALA A 254 6.08 -15.26 -3.30
N ASP A 255 5.79 -14.76 -4.48
CA ASP A 255 5.50 -15.55 -5.68
C ASP A 255 5.93 -14.79 -6.94
N ALA A 256 6.20 -15.50 -8.03
CA ALA A 256 6.45 -14.88 -9.33
C ALA A 256 5.72 -15.57 -10.48
N SER A 257 5.03 -14.75 -11.29
CA SER A 257 4.53 -15.22 -12.57
C SER A 257 5.59 -14.99 -13.65
N TYR A 258 6.18 -16.09 -14.14
CA TYR A 258 7.26 -16.08 -15.13
C TYR A 258 6.76 -15.76 -16.54
N LEU A 259 7.40 -14.80 -17.22
CA LEU A 259 7.11 -14.35 -18.60
C LEU A 259 5.64 -13.99 -18.88
N SER A 260 4.90 -13.57 -17.85
CA SER A 260 3.47 -13.28 -17.96
C SER A 260 3.14 -11.85 -18.39
N GLU A 261 4.14 -10.98 -18.49
CA GLU A 261 3.98 -9.56 -18.83
C GLU A 261 4.58 -9.23 -20.20
N PRO A 262 4.13 -8.13 -20.84
CA PRO A 262 4.69 -7.67 -22.12
C PRO A 262 6.22 -7.54 -22.09
N ASN A 263 6.84 -7.78 -23.25
CA ASN A 263 8.30 -7.86 -23.41
C ASN A 263 8.96 -8.99 -22.61
N ALA A 264 8.25 -10.12 -22.46
CA ALA A 264 8.72 -11.31 -21.75
C ALA A 264 9.16 -11.01 -20.31
N ARG A 265 8.48 -10.05 -19.66
CA ARG A 265 8.76 -9.70 -18.26
C ARG A 265 7.97 -10.60 -17.34
N SER A 266 8.45 -10.72 -16.10
CA SER A 266 7.78 -11.47 -15.05
C SER A 266 7.10 -10.51 -14.07
N ARG A 267 6.08 -10.97 -13.34
CA ARG A 267 5.45 -10.20 -12.27
C ARG A 267 5.77 -10.81 -10.90
N ALA A 268 6.24 -9.98 -9.98
CA ALA A 268 6.40 -10.33 -8.57
C ALA A 268 5.14 -10.02 -7.78
N GLY A 269 4.76 -10.97 -6.94
CA GLY A 269 3.68 -10.90 -5.97
C GLY A 269 4.24 -10.95 -4.56
N GLY A 270 3.66 -10.19 -3.66
CA GLY A 270 4.03 -10.20 -2.25
C GLY A 270 2.83 -9.98 -1.35
N HIS A 271 2.77 -10.71 -0.25
CA HIS A 271 1.76 -10.55 0.78
C HIS A 271 2.44 -10.46 2.14
N ILE A 272 2.50 -9.27 2.73
CA ILE A 272 3.27 -8.98 3.95
C ILE A 272 2.28 -8.58 5.05
N PHE A 273 2.37 -9.25 6.20
CA PHE A 273 1.40 -9.15 7.31
C PHE A 273 2.10 -9.34 8.67
N LEU A 274 1.40 -9.00 9.75
CA LEU A 274 1.89 -9.18 11.12
C LEU A 274 1.16 -10.34 11.78
N SER A 275 1.88 -11.23 12.45
CA SER A 275 1.37 -12.49 12.98
C SER A 275 2.08 -12.85 14.28
N ASN A 276 2.15 -14.14 14.60
CA ASN A 276 2.77 -14.70 15.80
C ASN A 276 4.07 -15.45 15.46
N ASP A 277 4.94 -15.65 16.43
CA ASP A 277 6.21 -16.38 16.27
C ASP A 277 5.98 -17.90 16.24
N VAL A 278 5.44 -18.37 15.11
CA VAL A 278 5.13 -19.78 14.87
C VAL A 278 5.73 -20.27 13.56
N GLN A 279 5.85 -21.61 13.43
CA GLN A 279 6.46 -22.23 12.26
C GLN A 279 5.77 -21.84 10.94
N TYR A 280 4.45 -21.69 10.93
CA TYR A 280 3.68 -21.24 9.78
C TYR A 280 2.71 -20.15 10.23
N PRO A 281 3.08 -18.86 10.09
CA PRO A 281 2.29 -17.77 10.60
C PRO A 281 0.91 -17.70 9.92
N PRO A 282 -0.20 -17.64 10.69
CA PRO A 282 -1.51 -17.42 10.10
C PRO A 282 -1.62 -16.01 9.52
N ASN A 283 -2.35 -15.88 8.42
CA ASN A 283 -2.69 -14.59 7.83
C ASN A 283 -3.48 -13.73 8.82
N ASN A 284 -3.20 -12.43 8.83
CA ASN A 284 -3.80 -11.46 9.74
C ASN A 284 -4.06 -10.12 9.03
N GLY A 285 -4.41 -10.17 7.75
CA GLY A 285 -4.55 -8.99 6.92
C GLY A 285 -3.20 -8.37 6.53
N ALA A 286 -3.10 -7.95 5.27
CA ALA A 286 -1.85 -7.37 4.78
C ALA A 286 -1.62 -5.97 5.37
N ILE A 287 -0.37 -5.68 5.73
CA ILE A 287 0.11 -4.30 5.90
C ILE A 287 0.72 -3.77 4.59
N LEU A 288 1.16 -4.68 3.71
CA LEU A 288 1.65 -4.35 2.38
C LEU A 288 1.43 -5.55 1.44
N ASN A 289 0.85 -5.28 0.27
CA ASN A 289 0.86 -6.22 -0.85
C ASN A 289 1.67 -5.64 -2.00
N ILE A 290 2.36 -6.50 -2.73
CA ILE A 290 3.20 -6.14 -3.87
C ILE A 290 2.61 -6.78 -5.12
N ALA A 291 2.42 -5.98 -6.16
CA ALA A 291 2.05 -6.42 -7.50
C ALA A 291 2.93 -5.65 -8.51
N GLN A 292 4.15 -6.15 -8.75
CA GLN A 292 5.18 -5.41 -9.46
C GLN A 292 5.68 -6.16 -10.69
N ILE A 293 5.66 -5.49 -11.85
CA ILE A 293 6.36 -5.99 -13.04
C ILE A 293 7.87 -5.88 -12.81
N ILE A 294 8.57 -7.00 -12.88
CA ILE A 294 10.03 -7.07 -12.77
C ILE A 294 10.61 -6.46 -14.05
N LYS A 295 11.46 -5.44 -13.89
CA LYS A 295 12.04 -4.70 -15.03
C LYS A 295 12.93 -5.58 -15.91
N ASN A 296 13.70 -6.47 -15.27
CA ASN A 296 14.62 -7.37 -15.93
C ASN A 296 13.86 -8.59 -16.46
N VAL A 297 14.23 -9.07 -17.64
CA VAL A 297 13.76 -10.36 -18.16
C VAL A 297 14.51 -11.45 -17.39
N MET A 298 13.75 -12.41 -16.85
CA MET A 298 14.29 -13.54 -16.10
C MET A 298 14.54 -14.69 -17.07
N SER A 299 15.59 -15.48 -16.83
CA SER A 299 15.97 -16.59 -17.71
C SER A 299 15.26 -17.90 -17.36
N SER A 300 14.63 -17.97 -16.18
CA SER A 300 13.88 -19.14 -15.70
C SER A 300 12.83 -18.75 -14.66
N ALA A 301 11.87 -19.65 -14.42
CA ALA A 301 10.88 -19.47 -13.35
C ALA A 301 11.55 -19.33 -11.98
N THR A 302 12.55 -20.16 -11.67
CA THR A 302 13.33 -20.05 -10.42
C THR A 302 14.00 -18.68 -10.27
N GLU A 303 14.50 -18.10 -11.36
CA GLU A 303 15.10 -16.76 -11.33
C GLU A 303 14.05 -15.67 -11.04
N ALA A 304 12.85 -15.80 -11.60
CA ALA A 304 11.73 -14.91 -11.31
C ALA A 304 11.28 -15.02 -9.85
N GLU A 305 11.20 -16.22 -9.30
CA GLU A 305 10.86 -16.49 -7.89
C GLU A 305 11.89 -15.88 -6.94
N LEU A 306 13.19 -16.06 -7.23
CA LEU A 306 14.25 -15.42 -6.46
C LEU A 306 14.19 -13.89 -6.55
N ALA A 307 13.81 -13.33 -7.71
CA ALA A 307 13.60 -11.90 -7.85
C ALA A 307 12.41 -11.39 -7.03
N ALA A 308 11.29 -12.13 -6.99
CA ALA A 308 10.14 -11.81 -6.13
C ALA A 308 10.50 -11.89 -4.64
N LEU A 309 11.21 -12.95 -4.23
CA LEU A 309 11.74 -13.09 -2.87
C LEU A 309 12.65 -11.93 -2.48
N TYR A 310 13.52 -11.49 -3.38
CA TYR A 310 14.37 -10.31 -3.16
C TYR A 310 13.56 -9.03 -2.97
N ILE A 311 12.54 -8.80 -3.82
CA ILE A 311 11.66 -7.62 -3.72
C ILE A 311 10.93 -7.63 -2.36
N VAL A 312 10.29 -8.74 -1.99
CA VAL A 312 9.57 -8.88 -0.72
C VAL A 312 10.50 -8.75 0.48
N ALA A 313 11.64 -9.46 0.47
CA ALA A 313 12.58 -9.43 1.59
C ALA A 313 13.16 -8.03 1.82
N ARG A 314 13.37 -7.23 0.77
CA ARG A 314 13.80 -5.84 0.91
C ARG A 314 12.78 -4.96 1.64
N GLU A 315 11.51 -5.07 1.28
CA GLU A 315 10.44 -4.36 2.01
C GLU A 315 10.39 -4.83 3.47
N CYS A 316 10.55 -6.13 3.71
CA CYS A 316 10.61 -6.67 5.06
C CYS A 316 11.79 -6.13 5.88
N VAL A 317 12.96 -5.83 5.29
CA VAL A 317 14.07 -5.19 6.02
C VAL A 317 13.62 -3.86 6.64
N TYR A 318 12.94 -3.02 5.84
CA TYR A 318 12.47 -1.73 6.31
C TYR A 318 11.34 -1.85 7.33
N ILE A 319 10.40 -2.77 7.11
CA ILE A 319 9.31 -3.02 8.06
C ILE A 319 9.83 -3.56 9.40
N ARG A 320 10.85 -4.44 9.39
CA ARG A 320 11.51 -4.91 10.63
C ARG A 320 12.15 -3.76 11.41
N LEU A 321 12.71 -2.78 10.71
CA LEU A 321 13.27 -1.58 11.32
C LEU A 321 12.18 -0.73 11.98
N ILE A 322 11.04 -0.54 11.29
CA ILE A 322 9.85 0.13 11.84
C ILE A 322 9.37 -0.57 13.11
N LEU A 323 9.19 -1.89 13.05
CA LEU A 323 8.69 -2.68 14.19
C LEU A 323 9.66 -2.59 15.37
N SER A 324 10.96 -2.75 15.15
CA SER A 324 11.99 -2.58 16.18
C SER A 324 11.93 -1.19 16.82
N GLU A 325 11.83 -0.13 16.02
CA GLU A 325 11.72 1.25 16.50
C GLU A 325 10.44 1.52 17.28
N MET A 326 9.37 0.76 17.01
CA MET A 326 8.10 0.76 17.73
C MET A 326 8.09 -0.14 18.99
N GLY A 327 9.22 -0.77 19.33
CA GLY A 327 9.36 -1.65 20.49
C GLY A 327 8.97 -3.10 20.27
N HIS A 328 8.89 -3.56 19.00
CA HIS A 328 8.55 -4.92 18.62
C HIS A 328 9.77 -5.59 17.95
N PRO A 329 10.73 -6.12 18.74
CA PRO A 329 11.89 -6.82 18.18
C PRO A 329 11.45 -8.04 17.36
N GLN A 330 12.20 -8.35 16.30
CA GLN A 330 11.77 -9.33 15.30
C GLN A 330 12.67 -10.58 15.31
N PRO A 331 12.11 -11.81 15.44
CA PRO A 331 12.81 -13.06 15.16
C PRO A 331 13.12 -13.16 13.66
N PRO A 332 13.84 -14.19 13.16
CA PRO A 332 14.05 -14.36 11.72
C PRO A 332 12.71 -14.36 10.96
N THR A 333 12.48 -13.38 10.07
CA THR A 333 11.15 -13.20 9.46
C THR A 333 10.83 -14.38 8.54
N PRO A 334 9.73 -15.12 8.77
CA PRO A 334 9.27 -16.16 7.86
C PRO A 334 8.85 -15.60 6.51
N ILE A 335 9.47 -16.13 5.44
CA ILE A 335 9.09 -15.82 4.05
C ILE A 335 8.78 -17.12 3.31
N GLN A 336 7.51 -17.29 2.93
CA GLN A 336 7.02 -18.45 2.18
C GLN A 336 7.20 -18.27 0.68
N THR A 337 7.64 -19.32 -0.01
CA THR A 337 7.58 -19.48 -1.47
C THR A 337 7.02 -20.86 -1.81
N ASP A 338 6.49 -21.06 -3.01
CA ASP A 338 6.06 -22.36 -3.51
C ASP A 338 7.03 -22.99 -4.51
N ASN A 339 8.17 -22.35 -4.76
CA ASN A 339 9.23 -22.89 -5.60
C ASN A 339 10.34 -23.52 -4.75
N ALA A 340 10.33 -24.86 -4.69
CA ALA A 340 11.32 -25.63 -3.93
C ALA A 340 12.76 -25.43 -4.42
N THR A 341 12.94 -25.11 -5.71
CA THR A 341 14.29 -24.83 -6.24
C THR A 341 14.79 -23.46 -5.76
N ALA A 342 13.93 -22.44 -5.73
CA ALA A 342 14.28 -21.13 -5.20
C ALA A 342 14.62 -21.20 -3.69
N GLU A 343 13.78 -21.91 -2.90
CA GLU A 343 14.08 -22.20 -1.49
C GLU A 343 15.43 -22.93 -1.34
N GLY A 344 15.65 -23.99 -2.12
CA GLY A 344 16.89 -24.76 -2.07
C GLY A 344 18.12 -23.93 -2.46
N VAL A 345 17.97 -22.99 -3.40
CA VAL A 345 19.04 -22.06 -3.79
C VAL A 345 19.39 -21.13 -2.63
N ILE A 346 18.42 -20.54 -1.94
CA ILE A 346 18.67 -19.61 -0.83
C ILE A 346 19.26 -20.34 0.38
N ASN A 347 18.74 -21.52 0.70
CA ASN A 347 19.19 -22.31 1.85
C ASN A 347 20.47 -23.12 1.55
N SER A 348 21.18 -22.79 0.46
CA SER A 348 22.42 -23.43 0.01
C SER A 348 22.34 -24.96 -0.17
N LYS A 349 21.12 -25.52 -0.30
CA LYS A 349 20.87 -26.93 -0.60
C LYS A 349 21.08 -27.24 -2.08
N VAL A 350 20.87 -26.23 -2.93
CA VAL A 350 21.02 -26.31 -4.39
C VAL A 350 22.02 -25.26 -4.84
N GLN A 351 23.09 -25.70 -5.48
CA GLN A 351 24.01 -24.81 -6.19
C GLN A 351 23.66 -24.80 -7.68
N PRO A 352 23.20 -23.67 -8.24
CA PRO A 352 23.02 -23.56 -9.68
C PRO A 352 24.34 -23.86 -10.39
N LYS A 353 24.31 -24.70 -11.44
CA LYS A 353 25.51 -24.96 -12.25
C LYS A 353 26.01 -23.65 -12.86
N ARG A 354 27.11 -23.14 -12.30
CA ARG A 354 28.03 -22.12 -12.84
C ARG A 354 27.38 -21.14 -13.85
N THR A 355 26.38 -20.38 -13.43
CA THR A 355 25.94 -19.21 -14.20
C THR A 355 26.97 -18.10 -13.99
N LYS A 356 27.76 -17.78 -15.03
CA LYS A 356 28.70 -16.64 -15.03
C LYS A 356 28.01 -15.30 -14.73
N ALA A 357 26.68 -15.23 -14.82
CA ALA A 357 25.85 -14.13 -14.35
C ALA A 357 25.00 -14.59 -13.16
N MET A 358 25.61 -14.83 -12.00
CA MET A 358 24.84 -14.93 -10.76
C MET A 358 24.46 -13.54 -10.30
N ASP A 359 23.17 -13.26 -10.29
CA ASP A 359 22.66 -11.98 -9.82
C ASP A 359 23.00 -11.76 -8.33
N MET A 360 23.62 -10.63 -8.00
CA MET A 360 23.98 -10.27 -6.62
C MET A 360 22.77 -10.29 -5.67
N ARG A 361 21.55 -10.12 -6.19
CA ARG A 361 20.30 -10.23 -5.43
C ARG A 361 20.12 -11.61 -4.79
N PHE A 362 20.60 -12.67 -5.42
CA PHE A 362 20.46 -14.04 -4.91
C PHE A 362 21.46 -14.31 -3.78
N HIS A 363 22.70 -13.84 -3.92
CA HIS A 363 23.68 -13.89 -2.85
C HIS A 363 23.24 -13.06 -1.65
N TRP A 364 22.62 -11.90 -1.89
CA TRP A 364 22.03 -11.10 -0.81
C TRP A 364 20.97 -11.89 -0.03
N LEU A 365 20.08 -12.63 -0.70
CA LEU A 365 19.09 -13.48 -0.02
C LEU A 365 19.75 -14.55 0.87
N ARG A 366 20.78 -15.23 0.35
CA ARG A 366 21.58 -16.21 1.11
C ARG A 366 22.25 -15.59 2.33
N ASP A 367 22.86 -14.43 2.15
CA ASP A 367 23.50 -13.67 3.22
C ASP A 367 22.48 -13.33 4.31
N ARG A 368 21.28 -12.86 3.93
CA ARG A 368 20.23 -12.53 4.92
C ARG A 368 19.68 -13.74 5.66
N GLU A 369 19.59 -14.89 4.99
CA GLU A 369 19.25 -16.16 5.65
C GLU A 369 20.37 -16.60 6.60
N THR A 370 21.62 -16.53 6.17
CA THR A 370 22.80 -16.92 6.97
C THR A 370 22.91 -16.08 8.24
N LEU A 371 22.66 -14.77 8.13
CA LEU A 371 22.59 -13.81 9.24
C LEU A 371 21.34 -14.00 10.12
N LYS A 372 20.47 -14.97 9.81
CA LYS A 372 19.20 -15.23 10.50
C LYS A 372 18.30 -14.00 10.56
N GLN A 373 18.37 -13.14 9.55
CA GLN A 373 17.41 -12.05 9.37
C GLN A 373 16.09 -12.59 8.82
N PHE A 374 16.15 -13.60 7.94
CA PHE A 374 14.99 -14.24 7.33
C PHE A 374 15.05 -15.75 7.46
N ARG A 375 13.87 -16.38 7.47
CA ARG A 375 13.67 -17.83 7.35
C ARG A 375 12.86 -18.10 6.10
N PHE A 376 13.53 -18.51 5.03
CA PHE A 376 12.87 -18.89 3.78
C PHE A 376 12.42 -20.35 3.83
N TYR A 377 11.16 -20.61 3.49
CA TYR A 377 10.62 -21.97 3.51
C TYR A 377 9.62 -22.21 2.38
N TRP A 378 9.55 -23.48 1.97
CA TRP A 378 8.65 -23.94 0.93
C TRP A 378 7.31 -24.38 1.51
N ARG A 379 6.21 -24.04 0.83
CA ARG A 379 4.90 -24.69 1.00
C ARG A 379 4.18 -24.81 -0.35
N SER A 380 3.14 -25.62 -0.41
CA SER A 380 2.30 -25.74 -1.62
C SER A 380 1.76 -24.37 -2.07
N GLY A 381 1.78 -24.10 -3.39
CA GLY A 381 1.27 -22.86 -3.99
C GLY A 381 -0.19 -22.54 -3.66
N LYS A 382 -1.02 -23.56 -3.35
CA LYS A 382 -2.40 -23.36 -2.87
C LYS A 382 -2.48 -22.54 -1.56
N LEU A 383 -1.39 -22.52 -0.80
CA LEU A 383 -1.26 -21.81 0.47
C LEU A 383 -0.47 -20.50 0.31
N ASN A 384 0.01 -20.20 -0.90
CA ASN A 384 0.80 -19.02 -1.20
C ASN A 384 -0.11 -17.84 -1.58
N LEU A 385 -0.48 -17.03 -0.58
CA LEU A 385 -1.31 -15.84 -0.78
C LEU A 385 -0.70 -14.79 -1.73
N ALA A 386 0.60 -14.87 -2.04
CA ALA A 386 1.23 -13.96 -3.00
C ALA A 386 0.83 -14.23 -4.47
N ASP A 387 0.40 -15.46 -4.82
CA ASP A 387 -0.05 -15.83 -6.18
C ASP A 387 -1.25 -14.99 -6.66
N TYR A 388 -2.07 -14.53 -5.72
CA TYR A 388 -3.18 -13.64 -6.04
C TYR A 388 -2.71 -12.30 -6.67
N PHE A 389 -1.46 -11.90 -6.41
CA PHE A 389 -0.88 -10.65 -6.89
C PHE A 389 0.07 -10.81 -8.08
N THR A 390 0.27 -12.03 -8.60
CA THR A 390 1.20 -12.30 -9.71
C THR A 390 0.55 -12.34 -11.08
N LYS A 391 -0.78 -12.40 -11.18
CA LYS A 391 -1.49 -12.48 -12.46
C LYS A 391 -2.94 -12.00 -12.37
N HIS A 392 -3.56 -11.79 -13.53
CA HIS A 392 -4.99 -11.55 -13.64
C HIS A 392 -5.76 -12.86 -13.52
N HIS A 393 -6.69 -12.92 -12.59
CA HIS A 393 -7.42 -14.13 -12.25
C HIS A 393 -8.86 -14.11 -12.79
N PRO A 394 -9.46 -15.28 -13.07
CA PRO A 394 -10.87 -15.35 -13.46
C PRO A 394 -11.78 -14.94 -12.30
N ALA A 395 -13.00 -14.49 -12.62
CA ALA A 395 -14.01 -14.06 -11.65
C ALA A 395 -14.27 -15.09 -10.52
N ALA A 396 -14.29 -16.38 -10.84
CA ALA A 396 -14.47 -17.44 -9.85
C ALA A 396 -13.35 -17.44 -8.79
N HIS A 397 -12.11 -17.20 -9.18
CA HIS A 397 -10.98 -17.15 -8.26
C HIS A 397 -11.05 -15.91 -7.35
N HIS A 398 -11.42 -14.74 -7.90
CA HIS A 398 -11.67 -13.54 -7.10
C HIS A 398 -12.75 -13.74 -6.03
N ARG A 399 -13.85 -14.42 -6.36
CA ARG A 399 -14.90 -14.76 -5.38
C ARG A 399 -14.37 -15.67 -4.28
N ASN A 400 -13.63 -16.72 -4.65
CA ASN A 400 -13.10 -17.69 -3.70
C ASN A 400 -12.04 -17.08 -2.77
N MET A 401 -11.17 -16.22 -3.30
CA MET A 401 -10.08 -15.60 -2.53
C MET A 401 -10.51 -14.37 -1.74
N ARG A 402 -11.70 -13.80 -2.00
CA ARG A 402 -12.13 -12.56 -1.32
C ARG A 402 -12.07 -12.69 0.20
N GLY A 403 -12.53 -13.81 0.76
CA GLY A 403 -12.54 -14.05 2.20
C GLY A 403 -11.15 -14.19 2.84
N GLU A 404 -10.12 -14.52 2.05
CA GLU A 404 -8.73 -14.60 2.53
C GLU A 404 -8.12 -13.20 2.74
N PHE A 405 -8.59 -12.19 2.01
CA PHE A 405 -8.03 -10.83 2.05
C PHE A 405 -8.96 -9.79 2.67
N LEU A 406 -10.26 -9.99 2.56
CA LEU A 406 -11.29 -9.03 2.93
C LEU A 406 -12.35 -9.68 3.82
N THR A 407 -12.75 -8.95 4.85
CA THR A 407 -13.82 -9.36 5.76
C THR A 407 -15.19 -9.05 5.15
N PRO A 408 -16.17 -9.98 5.27
CA PRO A 408 -17.53 -9.73 4.81
C PRO A 408 -18.15 -8.51 5.48
N ARG A 409 -18.93 -7.73 4.72
CA ARG A 409 -19.56 -6.52 5.23
C ARG A 409 -20.49 -6.78 6.43
N ALA A 410 -21.20 -7.90 6.42
CA ALA A 410 -22.07 -8.33 7.52
C ALA A 410 -21.33 -8.43 8.88
N THR A 411 -20.05 -8.78 8.89
CA THR A 411 -19.25 -8.85 10.13
C THR A 411 -19.08 -7.47 10.76
N LEU A 412 -18.82 -6.45 9.95
CA LEU A 412 -18.67 -5.08 10.43
C LEU A 412 -20.02 -4.47 10.85
N ASP A 413 -21.09 -4.74 10.10
CA ASP A 413 -22.42 -4.25 10.46
C ASP A 413 -22.88 -4.84 11.80
N ALA A 414 -22.66 -6.14 12.03
CA ALA A 414 -22.96 -6.79 13.31
C ALA A 414 -22.16 -6.18 14.49
N LEU A 415 -20.89 -5.80 14.28
CA LEU A 415 -20.11 -5.06 15.29
C LEU A 415 -20.76 -3.71 15.60
N ARG A 416 -21.08 -2.93 14.56
CA ARG A 416 -21.66 -1.58 14.72
C ARG A 416 -23.01 -1.63 15.44
N GLU A 417 -23.87 -2.60 15.10
CA GLU A 417 -25.13 -2.81 15.81
C GLU A 417 -24.92 -3.14 17.29
N ARG A 418 -23.96 -4.01 17.60
CA ARG A 418 -23.63 -4.36 18.99
C ARG A 418 -23.13 -3.15 19.79
N VAL A 419 -22.21 -2.37 19.22
CA VAL A 419 -21.68 -1.14 19.84
C VAL A 419 -22.79 -0.11 20.05
N ALA A 420 -23.67 0.08 19.07
CA ALA A 420 -24.81 0.99 19.18
C ALA A 420 -25.78 0.57 20.30
N LYS A 421 -26.10 -0.73 20.41
CA LYS A 421 -26.96 -1.26 21.49
C LYS A 421 -26.35 -1.01 22.88
N MET A 422 -25.04 -1.23 23.03
CA MET A 422 -24.35 -0.97 24.30
C MET A 422 -24.37 0.51 24.67
N ALA A 423 -24.22 1.41 23.69
CA ALA A 423 -24.28 2.85 23.91
C ALA A 423 -25.67 3.34 24.34
N THR A 424 -26.74 2.67 23.90
CA THR A 424 -28.12 3.00 24.32
C THR A 424 -28.52 2.45 25.70
N MET A 425 -27.73 1.52 26.27
CA MET A 425 -28.00 0.93 27.59
C MET A 425 -27.24 1.63 28.74
N GLN A 426 -26.31 2.54 28.40
CA GLN A 426 -25.59 3.42 29.32
C GLN A 426 -26.24 4.81 29.32
#